data_AF-A0A0F8VYG3-F1
#
_entry.id   AF-A0A0F8VYG3-F1
#
_cell.length_a   1.000
_cell.length_b   1.000
_cell.length_c   1.000
_cell.angle_alpha   90.00
_cell.angle_beta   90.00
_cell.angle_gamma   90.00
#
_symmetry.space_group_name_H-M   'P 1'
#
loop_
_entity.id
_entity.type
_entity.pdbx_description
1 polymer ?
#
loop_
_entity_poly.entity_id
_entity_poly.type
_entity_poly.pdbx_seq_one_letter_code
_entity_poly.pdbx_strand_id
1 'polypeptide(L)'
;VILYWSYGILKDSTRILLEMSPKGMNIELINKDLKANFPEIIDVGDTHLWMIIPKMLVYSTHIKINNEKVKSNHEALVSRINDFLAVKYKVIESTVQIINRDAEFACNI
;
A
#
# COMPACT_ATOMS: atom_id res chain seq x y z
N VAL A 1 -34.19 18.40 -10.88
CA VAL A 1 -33.67 18.03 -9.54
C VAL A 1 -33.05 16.63 -9.54
N ILE A 2 -33.75 15.57 -10.00
CA ILE A 2 -33.23 14.18 -9.95
C ILE A 2 -31.94 13.99 -10.74
N LEU A 3 -31.82 14.58 -11.95
CA LEU A 3 -30.62 14.47 -12.79
C LEU A 3 -29.33 14.98 -12.12
N TYR A 4 -29.42 16.03 -11.31
CA TYR A 4 -28.26 16.62 -10.63
C TYR A 4 -27.74 15.71 -9.50
N TRP A 5 -28.66 15.11 -8.75
CA TRP A 5 -28.34 14.13 -7.70
C TRP A 5 -27.79 12.83 -8.31
N SER A 6 -28.39 12.34 -9.39
CA SER A 6 -27.91 11.14 -10.09
C SER A 6 -26.50 11.33 -10.67
N TYR A 7 -26.17 12.52 -11.17
CA TYR A 7 -24.82 12.81 -11.68
C TYR A 7 -23.76 12.81 -10.56
N GLY A 8 -24.10 13.30 -9.36
CA GLY A 8 -23.23 13.24 -8.19
C GLY A 8 -22.89 11.81 -7.81
N ILE A 9 -23.91 10.97 -7.63
CA ILE A 9 -23.71 9.55 -7.24
C ILE A 9 -22.98 8.77 -8.33
N LEU A 10 -23.29 8.99 -9.61
CA LEU A 10 -22.61 8.33 -10.73
C LEU A 10 -21.12 8.70 -10.80
N LYS A 11 -20.76 9.94 -10.46
CA LYS A 11 -19.38 10.41 -10.39
C LYS A 11 -18.61 9.79 -9.22
N ASP A 12 -19.25 9.65 -8.06
CA ASP A 12 -18.65 8.96 -6.92
C ASP A 12 -18.48 7.45 -7.19
N SER A 13 -19.49 6.81 -7.78
CA SER A 13 -19.40 5.39 -8.19
C SER A 13 -18.33 5.15 -9.24
N THR A 14 -18.22 5.99 -10.27
CA THR A 14 -17.17 5.86 -11.29
C THR A 14 -15.78 6.09 -10.71
N ARG A 15 -15.62 6.99 -9.74
CA ARG A 15 -14.36 7.22 -9.04
C ARG A 15 -13.92 6.02 -8.19
N ILE A 16 -14.87 5.35 -7.54
CA ILE A 16 -14.62 4.09 -6.81
C ILE A 16 -14.28 2.97 -7.80
N LEU A 17 -15.04 2.86 -8.89
CA LEU A 17 -14.89 1.80 -9.90
C LEU A 17 -13.60 1.91 -10.72
N LEU A 18 -13.09 3.13 -10.91
CA LEU A 18 -11.81 3.40 -11.57
C LEU A 18 -10.61 3.28 -10.63
N GLU A 19 -10.81 2.76 -9.40
CA GLU A 19 -9.77 2.65 -8.37
C GLU A 19 -8.97 3.94 -8.22
N MET A 20 -9.63 5.10 -8.39
CA MET A 20 -8.90 6.35 -8.51
C MET A 20 -8.30 6.67 -7.15
N SER A 21 -6.99 6.43 -7.04
CA SER A 21 -6.19 6.64 -5.84
C SER A 21 -6.63 7.93 -5.16
N PRO A 22 -7.05 7.88 -3.89
CA PRO A 22 -7.64 9.04 -3.22
C PRO A 22 -6.69 10.23 -3.32
N LYS A 23 -7.11 11.25 -4.12
CA LYS A 23 -6.33 12.47 -4.38
C LYS A 23 -5.73 13.01 -3.07
N GLY A 24 -4.42 12.87 -2.92
CA GLY A 24 -3.64 13.44 -1.81
C GLY A 24 -3.40 12.51 -0.61
N MET A 25 -3.68 11.21 -0.68
CA MET A 25 -3.58 10.34 0.48
C MET A 25 -2.25 9.57 0.57
N ASN A 26 -1.40 10.04 1.48
CA ASN A 26 -0.48 9.31 2.37
C ASN A 26 0.53 8.29 1.81
N ILE A 27 0.56 7.93 0.52
CA ILE A 27 1.49 6.91 0.02
C ILE A 27 2.95 7.33 0.22
N GLU A 28 3.31 8.56 -0.17
CA GLU A 28 4.67 9.08 0.03
C GLU A 28 5.04 9.22 1.51
N LEU A 29 4.07 9.59 2.35
CA LEU A 29 4.25 9.70 3.80
C LEU A 29 4.45 8.32 4.44
N ILE A 30 3.63 7.32 4.07
CA ILE A 30 3.76 5.94 4.50
C ILE A 30 5.13 5.40 4.10
N ASN A 31 5.56 5.62 2.85
CA ASN A 31 6.87 5.16 2.37
C ASN A 31 8.01 5.79 3.14
N LYS A 32 7.91 7.09 3.44
CA LYS A 32 8.91 7.80 4.24
C LYS A 32 8.94 7.27 5.68
N ASP A 33 7.78 7.02 6.28
CA ASP A 33 7.68 6.48 7.64
C ASP A 33 8.19 5.04 7.73
N LEU A 34 7.89 4.21 6.73
CA LEU A 34 8.41 2.85 6.62
C LEU A 34 9.93 2.87 6.52
N LYS A 35 10.50 3.70 5.63
CA LYS A 35 11.96 3.86 5.50
C LYS A 35 12.60 4.41 6.79
N ALA A 36 11.91 5.25 7.55
CA ALA A 36 12.42 5.82 8.80
C ALA A 36 12.36 4.83 9.98
N ASN A 37 11.30 4.03 10.11
CA ASN A 37 11.14 3.07 11.21
C ASN A 37 11.85 1.73 10.95
N PHE A 38 12.10 1.38 9.69
CA PHE A 38 12.67 0.09 9.29
C PHE A 38 13.91 0.31 8.40
N PRO A 39 15.12 0.42 8.99
CA PRO A 39 16.38 0.58 8.24
C PRO A 39 16.78 -0.68 7.43
N GLU A 40 15.99 -1.74 7.56
CA GLU A 40 16.11 -3.00 6.81
C GLU A 40 15.56 -2.88 5.38
N ILE A 41 14.67 -1.90 5.16
CA ILE A 41 14.06 -1.58 3.87
C ILE A 41 15.03 -0.72 3.06
N ILE A 42 15.50 -1.26 1.94
CA ILE A 42 16.33 -0.54 0.97
C ILE A 42 15.45 0.39 0.15
N ASP A 43 14.34 -0.15 -0.35
CA ASP A 43 13.44 0.60 -1.21
C ASP A 43 11.98 0.13 -1.07
N VAL A 44 11.05 1.02 -1.37
CA VAL A 44 9.60 0.76 -1.34
C VAL A 44 9.07 1.19 -2.70
N GLY A 45 8.68 0.22 -3.53
CA GLY A 45 8.17 0.41 -4.88
C GLY A 45 6.71 -0.03 -5.02
N ASP A 46 6.05 0.45 -6.08
CA ASP A 46 4.68 0.07 -6.49
C ASP A 46 3.66 -0.05 -5.34
N THR A 47 3.55 1.04 -4.58
CA THR A 47 2.60 1.14 -3.48
C THR A 47 1.21 1.51 -3.99
N HIS A 48 0.28 0.60 -3.77
CA HIS A 48 -1.11 0.72 -4.14
C HIS A 48 -1.95 0.87 -2.88
N LEU A 49 -2.75 1.93 -2.81
CA LEU A 49 -3.69 2.17 -1.72
C LEU A 49 -5.08 2.26 -2.32
N TRP A 50 -5.93 1.30 -2.02
CA TRP A 50 -7.31 1.26 -2.49
C TRP A 50 -8.31 1.19 -1.33
N MET A 51 -9.56 1.51 -1.64
CA MET A 51 -10.66 1.42 -0.68
C MET A 51 -11.73 0.50 -1.23
N ILE A 52 -12.06 -0.56 -0.48
CA ILE A 52 -13.16 -1.48 -0.86
C ILE A 52 -14.52 -0.86 -0.51
N ILE A 53 -14.60 -0.18 0.64
CA ILE A 53 -15.81 0.49 1.15
C ILE A 53 -15.38 1.84 1.72
N PRO A 54 -16.22 2.90 1.73
CA PRO A 54 -15.96 4.10 2.52
C PRO A 54 -15.67 3.72 3.98
N LYS A 55 -14.40 3.83 4.40
CA LYS A 55 -13.76 3.42 5.68
C LYS A 55 -12.92 2.13 5.67
N MET A 56 -12.89 1.34 4.60
CA MET A 56 -12.02 0.15 4.51
C MET A 56 -10.86 0.43 3.57
N LEU A 57 -9.70 0.73 4.15
CA LEU A 57 -8.45 0.98 3.43
C LEU A 57 -7.63 -0.30 3.35
N VAL A 58 -7.18 -0.61 2.15
CA VAL A 58 -6.28 -1.74 1.88
C VAL A 58 -5.02 -1.20 1.22
N TYR A 59 -3.88 -1.64 1.71
CA TYR A 59 -2.57 -1.17 1.26
C TYR A 59 -1.75 -2.33 0.73
N SER A 60 -1.28 -2.23 -0.50
CA SER A 60 -0.36 -3.19 -1.11
C SER A 60 0.96 -2.49 -1.42
N THR A 61 2.08 -3.08 -1.04
CA THR A 61 3.40 -2.51 -1.30
C THR A 61 4.42 -3.59 -1.61
N HIS A 62 5.35 -3.24 -2.50
CA HIS A 62 6.52 -4.06 -2.75
C HIS A 62 7.73 -3.42 -2.07
N ILE A 63 8.35 -4.14 -1.14
CA ILE A 63 9.55 -3.67 -0.44
C ILE A 63 10.77 -4.46 -0.91
N LYS A 64 11.85 -3.74 -1.19
CA LYS A 64 13.19 -4.30 -1.39
C LYS A 64 13.91 -4.23 -0.06
N ILE A 65 14.35 -5.38 0.45
CA ILE A 65 15.09 -5.47 1.71
C ILE A 65 16.51 -6.00 1.46
N ASN A 66 17.42 -5.71 2.38
CA ASN A 66 18.75 -6.31 2.30
C ASN A 66 18.74 -7.73 2.88
N ASN A 67 18.76 -8.72 2.00
CA ASN A 67 18.79 -10.15 2.34
C ASN A 67 20.00 -10.53 3.22
N GLU A 68 21.08 -9.74 3.20
CA GLU A 68 22.25 -9.96 4.05
C GLU A 68 22.01 -9.61 5.53
N LYS A 69 21.05 -8.71 5.82
CA LYS A 69 20.67 -8.32 7.18
C LYS A 69 19.48 -9.11 7.72
N VAL A 70 18.52 -9.46 6.86
CA VAL A 70 17.28 -10.15 7.25
C VAL A 70 17.45 -11.67 7.04
N LYS A 71 18.34 -12.29 7.82
CA LYS A 71 18.75 -13.68 7.55
C LYS A 71 17.69 -14.76 7.81
N SER A 72 16.58 -14.49 8.49
CA SER A 72 15.54 -15.51 8.75
C SER A 72 14.15 -14.98 9.18
N ASN A 73 13.95 -13.66 9.34
CA ASN A 73 12.75 -13.12 10.01
C ASN A 73 11.88 -12.22 9.10
N HIS A 74 11.74 -12.61 7.83
CA HIS A 74 10.87 -11.91 6.87
C HIS A 74 9.43 -11.74 7.38
N GLU A 75 8.86 -12.80 7.97
CA GLU A 75 7.50 -12.78 8.53
C GLU A 75 7.36 -11.80 9.69
N ALA A 76 8.36 -11.70 10.57
CA ALA A 76 8.35 -10.77 11.69
C ALA A 76 8.43 -9.31 11.22
N LEU A 77 9.19 -9.03 10.16
CA LEU A 77 9.25 -7.69 9.55
C LEU A 77 7.90 -7.31 8.94
N VAL A 78 7.30 -8.21 8.16
CA VAL A 78 5.98 -8.00 7.54
C VAL A 78 4.90 -7.78 8.61
N SER A 79 4.91 -8.58 9.68
CA SER A 79 3.97 -8.44 10.80
C SER A 79 4.11 -7.07 11.48
N ARG A 80 5.33 -6.59 11.74
CA ARG A 80 5.57 -5.26 12.32
C ARG A 80 5.11 -4.12 11.39
N ILE A 81 5.31 -4.26 10.08
CA ILE A 81 4.84 -3.29 9.10
C ILE A 81 3.30 -3.25 9.08
N ASN A 82 2.66 -4.42 9.08
CA ASN A 82 1.20 -4.52 9.10
C ASN A 82 0.60 -3.89 10.35
N ASP A 83 1.17 -4.16 11.53
CA ASP A 83 0.73 -3.56 12.79
C ASP A 83 0.88 -2.03 12.77
N PHE A 84 2.03 -1.55 12.29
CA PHE A 84 2.30 -0.13 12.13
C PHE A 84 1.29 0.58 11.20
N LEU A 85 0.95 -0.05 10.06
CA LEU A 85 -0.04 0.47 9.11
C LEU A 85 -1.47 0.47 9.68
N ALA A 86 -1.81 -0.58 10.44
CA ALA A 86 -3.11 -0.69 11.11
C ALA A 86 -3.28 0.41 12.18
N VAL A 87 -2.27 0.61 13.03
CA VAL A 87 -2.33 1.59 14.13
C VAL A 87 -2.30 3.03 13.61
N LYS A 88 -1.37 3.35 12.70
CA LYS A 88 -1.14 4.75 12.28
C LYS A 88 -2.10 5.21 11.18
N TYR A 89 -2.44 4.33 10.25
CA TYR A 89 -3.20 4.69 9.05
C TYR A 89 -4.59 4.04 8.98
N LYS A 90 -4.97 3.24 9.98
CA LYS A 90 -6.25 2.49 10.02
C LYS A 90 -6.46 1.63 8.78
N VAL A 91 -5.36 1.09 8.25
CA VAL A 91 -5.40 0.11 7.18
C VAL A 91 -5.91 -1.20 7.75
N ILE A 92 -6.96 -1.76 7.16
CA ILE A 92 -7.60 -2.99 7.65
C ILE A 92 -6.80 -4.20 7.20
N GLU A 93 -6.39 -4.20 5.93
CA GLU A 93 -5.54 -5.23 5.37
C GLU A 93 -4.36 -4.60 4.64
N SER A 94 -3.17 -5.11 4.92
CA SER A 94 -1.95 -4.71 4.22
C SER A 94 -1.20 -5.92 3.69
N THR A 95 -0.89 -5.85 2.40
CA THR A 95 -0.11 -6.86 1.68
C THR A 95 1.27 -6.30 1.42
N VAL A 96 2.28 -6.84 2.11
CA VAL A 96 3.68 -6.45 1.93
C VAL A 96 4.41 -7.59 1.25
N GLN A 97 4.78 -7.38 -0.02
CA GLN A 97 5.58 -8.35 -0.75
C GLN A 97 7.05 -7.97 -0.72
N ILE A 98 7.90 -8.95 -0.43
CA ILE A 98 9.34 -8.77 -0.38
C ILE A 98 9.92 -9.18 -1.72
N ILE A 99 10.54 -8.23 -2.44
CA ILE A 99 11.24 -8.50 -3.69
C ILE A 99 12.72 -8.71 -3.39
N ASN A 100 13.23 -9.90 -3.68
CA ASN A 100 14.67 -10.17 -3.71
C ASN A 100 15.24 -9.78 -5.10
N ARG A 101 16.53 -9.41 -5.18
CA ARG A 101 17.17 -8.97 -6.44
C ARG A 101 16.99 -9.96 -7.59
N ASP A 102 16.84 -11.25 -7.31
CA ASP A 102 16.63 -12.30 -8.32
C ASP A 102 15.23 -12.30 -8.97
N ALA A 103 14.24 -11.61 -8.40
CA ALA A 103 12.86 -11.59 -8.92
C ALA A 103 12.57 -10.41 -9.87
N GLU A 104 13.49 -9.44 -10.03
CA GLU A 104 13.32 -8.32 -10.97
C GLU A 104 13.23 -8.79 -12.44
N PHE A 105 13.64 -10.03 -12.74
CA PHE A 105 13.56 -10.62 -14.08
C PHE A 105 12.15 -11.11 -14.49
N ALA A 106 11.20 -11.23 -13.57
CA ALA A 106 9.87 -11.78 -13.89
C ALA A 106 8.83 -10.71 -14.29
N CYS A 107 9.09 -9.42 -14.04
CA CYS A 107 8.15 -8.34 -14.35
C CYS A 107 8.48 -7.60 -15.66
N ASN A 108 9.00 -8.34 -16.65
CA ASN A 108 9.26 -7.82 -17.98
C ASN A 108 8.86 -8.82 -19.08
N ILE A 109 7.71 -9.48 -18.91
CA ILE A 109 7.01 -10.25 -19.95
C ILE A 109 5.66 -9.61 -20.22
#